data_AF-A0AAV7ADZ4-F1
#
_entry.id   AF-A0AAV7ADZ4-F1
#
_cell.length_a   1.000
_cell.length_b   1.000
_cell.length_c   1.000
_cell.angle_alpha   90.00
_cell.angle_beta   90.00
_cell.angle_gamma   90.00
#
_symmetry.space_group_name_H-M   'P 1'
#
loop_
_entity.id
_entity.type
_entity.pdbx_description
1 polymer ?
#
loop_
_entity_poly.entity_id
_entity_poly.type
_entity_poly.pdbx_seq_one_letter_code
_entity_poly.pdbx_strand_id
1 'polypeptide(L)'
;YSMILLIKAGEMSGTSTYQALVSRTFGFPGYLLLSVLQFLYPFAAMISYNIITGDILPKIFQRIPGVTSRSILADRHFAILSTTIVITLPIALYRNMQRLGKVSLMSLLFTIIVLLIVITRTSTLTIPHTDGAWVFAKWNAIQAVGVMSFVFMCHHACFLIYGSLEKGTVKSWSNITHVSMIISLIISVQYSVFGYVTFTGYTQGNVISNVFFAGTLSTLHHFVVTLLVVSVTTVVSLFSDCLGLVLELNGILSATPLVFIIPTACYLKLSADHWYHWNNAMPCFILLLGILIMPIGFIMAILYPQECSHGKEMTYCLLNSTHLDVS
;
A
#
# COMPACT_ATOMS: atom_id res chain seq x y z
N TYR A 1 -4.10 -17.53 1.49
CA TYR A 1 -5.32 -18.37 1.59
C TYR A 1 -6.56 -17.69 1.03
N SER A 2 -6.89 -16.46 1.43
CA SER A 2 -8.10 -15.77 0.93
C SER A 2 -8.16 -15.58 -0.60
N MET A 3 -7.03 -15.35 -1.28
CA MET A 3 -6.96 -15.34 -2.75
C MET A 3 -7.32 -16.70 -3.39
N ILE A 4 -7.02 -17.80 -2.71
CA ILE A 4 -7.35 -19.15 -3.18
C ILE A 4 -8.85 -19.38 -3.01
N LEU A 5 -9.43 -18.96 -1.88
CA LEU A 5 -10.87 -18.99 -1.67
C LEU A 5 -11.62 -18.16 -2.71
N LEU A 6 -11.08 -16.99 -3.06
CA LEU A 6 -11.66 -16.11 -4.07
C LEU A 6 -11.81 -16.80 -5.43
N ILE A 7 -10.73 -17.40 -5.93
CA ILE A 7 -10.75 -18.12 -7.22
C ILE A 7 -11.59 -19.39 -7.12
N LYS A 8 -11.50 -20.13 -6.00
CA LYS A 8 -12.34 -21.31 -5.78
C LYS A 8 -13.84 -20.95 -5.80
N ALA A 9 -14.22 -19.82 -5.20
CA ALA A 9 -15.59 -19.30 -5.26
C ALA A 9 -15.98 -18.85 -6.68
N GLY A 10 -15.05 -18.26 -7.42
CA GLY A 10 -15.21 -17.94 -8.84
C GLY A 10 -15.56 -19.18 -9.68
N GLU A 11 -14.77 -20.24 -9.54
CA GLU A 11 -14.99 -21.53 -10.22
C GLU A 11 -16.33 -22.17 -9.83
N MET A 12 -16.66 -22.22 -8.53
CA MET A 12 -17.94 -22.77 -8.04
C MET A 12 -19.17 -22.00 -8.56
N SER A 13 -19.04 -20.70 -8.80
CA SER A 13 -20.13 -19.85 -9.30
C SER A 13 -20.12 -19.67 -10.82
N GLY A 14 -19.12 -20.21 -11.53
CA GLY A 14 -18.93 -20.00 -12.96
C GLY A 14 -18.68 -18.53 -13.34
N THR A 15 -18.03 -17.76 -12.45
CA THR A 15 -17.75 -16.33 -12.69
C THR A 15 -16.27 -16.05 -12.91
N SER A 16 -15.98 -15.07 -13.77
CA SER A 16 -14.62 -14.71 -14.18
C SER A 16 -14.15 -13.33 -13.69
N THR A 17 -14.96 -12.64 -12.90
CA THR A 17 -14.60 -11.35 -12.30
C THR A 17 -15.06 -11.28 -10.85
N TYR A 18 -14.36 -10.48 -10.04
CA TYR A 18 -14.69 -10.32 -8.63
C TYR A 18 -16.08 -9.69 -8.47
N GLN A 19 -16.41 -8.70 -9.30
CA GLN A 19 -17.72 -8.05 -9.27
C GLN A 19 -18.85 -9.00 -9.67
N ALA A 20 -18.65 -9.87 -10.68
CA ALA A 20 -19.64 -10.87 -11.04
C ALA A 20 -19.83 -11.91 -9.93
N LEU A 21 -18.75 -12.36 -9.29
CA LEU A 21 -18.82 -13.28 -8.15
C LEU A 21 -19.70 -12.70 -7.03
N VAL A 22 -19.41 -11.47 -6.59
CA VAL A 22 -20.17 -10.83 -5.51
C VAL A 22 -21.60 -10.52 -5.92
N SER A 23 -21.83 -10.10 -7.17
CA SER A 23 -23.18 -9.89 -7.68
C SER A 23 -24.00 -11.18 -7.71
N ARG A 24 -23.37 -12.33 -7.97
CA ARG A 24 -24.03 -13.64 -7.96
C ARG A 24 -24.32 -14.14 -6.55
N THR A 25 -23.45 -13.84 -5.58
CA THR A 25 -23.61 -14.31 -4.19
C THR A 25 -24.48 -13.38 -3.34
N PHE A 26 -24.34 -12.06 -3.48
CA PHE A 26 -24.97 -11.04 -2.62
C PHE A 26 -25.84 -10.03 -3.37
N GLY A 27 -25.99 -10.19 -4.69
CA GLY A 27 -26.81 -9.29 -5.50
C GLY A 27 -26.22 -7.89 -5.68
N PHE A 28 -27.06 -6.94 -6.05
CA PHE A 28 -26.68 -5.56 -6.31
C PHE A 28 -26.05 -4.83 -5.10
N PRO A 29 -26.54 -4.99 -3.85
CA PRO A 29 -25.91 -4.33 -2.70
C PRO A 29 -24.46 -4.76 -2.50
N GLY A 30 -24.17 -6.05 -2.65
CA GLY A 30 -22.81 -6.58 -2.59
C GLY A 30 -21.93 -6.05 -3.72
N TYR A 31 -22.47 -5.99 -4.95
CA TYR A 31 -21.76 -5.42 -6.10
C TYR A 31 -21.37 -3.96 -5.87
N LEU A 32 -22.29 -3.15 -5.36
CA LEU A 32 -22.05 -1.74 -5.07
C LEU A 32 -21.00 -1.58 -3.97
N LEU A 33 -21.14 -2.31 -2.86
CA LEU A 33 -20.18 -2.29 -1.76
C LEU A 33 -18.77 -2.68 -2.26
N LEU A 34 -18.66 -3.78 -3.01
CA LEU A 34 -17.38 -4.20 -3.58
C LEU A 34 -16.78 -3.13 -4.49
N SER A 35 -17.60 -2.51 -5.35
CA SER A 35 -17.15 -1.48 -6.30
C SER A 35 -16.63 -0.24 -5.58
N VAL A 36 -17.31 0.18 -4.51
CA VAL A 36 -16.87 1.30 -3.66
C VAL A 36 -15.55 0.97 -2.98
N LEU A 37 -15.42 -0.22 -2.37
CA LEU A 37 -14.18 -0.63 -1.69
C LEU A 37 -13.00 -0.75 -2.68
N GLN A 38 -13.25 -1.28 -3.88
CA GLN A 38 -12.26 -1.38 -4.96
C GLN A 38 -11.88 -0.02 -5.54
N PHE A 39 -12.73 0.99 -5.44
CA PHE A 39 -12.41 2.37 -5.81
C PHE A 39 -11.63 3.09 -4.70
N LEU A 40 -12.08 2.98 -3.45
CA LEU A 40 -11.45 3.62 -2.29
C LEU A 40 -10.01 3.13 -2.07
N TYR A 41 -9.76 1.84 -2.28
CA TYR A 41 -8.45 1.25 -2.10
C TYR A 41 -7.33 1.94 -2.93
N PRO A 42 -7.38 1.97 -4.27
CA PRO A 42 -6.39 2.65 -5.09
C PRO A 42 -6.45 4.16 -4.93
N PHE A 43 -7.63 4.74 -4.66
CA PHE A 43 -7.76 6.18 -4.39
C PHE A 43 -6.90 6.63 -3.20
N ALA A 44 -6.96 5.90 -2.09
CA ALA A 44 -6.13 6.20 -0.93
C ALA A 44 -4.63 5.89 -1.17
N ALA A 45 -4.30 4.86 -1.95
CA ALA A 45 -2.91 4.64 -2.37
C ALA A 45 -2.33 5.83 -3.18
N MET A 46 -3.15 6.43 -4.04
CA MET A 46 -2.77 7.64 -4.80
C MET A 46 -2.54 8.85 -3.90
N ILE A 47 -3.36 9.04 -2.86
CA ILE A 47 -3.13 10.07 -1.82
C ILE A 47 -1.79 9.83 -1.14
N SER A 48 -1.48 8.59 -0.76
CA SER A 48 -0.20 8.23 -0.15
C SER A 48 0.99 8.54 -1.05
N TYR A 49 0.93 8.23 -2.35
CA TYR A 49 2.01 8.55 -3.29
C TYR A 49 2.26 10.05 -3.43
N ASN A 50 1.19 10.86 -3.44
CA ASN A 50 1.32 12.32 -3.47
C ASN A 50 1.95 12.86 -2.17
N ILE A 51 1.53 12.38 -0.99
CA ILE A 51 2.13 12.75 0.30
C ILE A 51 3.62 12.37 0.33
N ILE A 52 3.94 11.12 -0.04
CA ILE A 52 5.32 10.62 -0.14
C ILE A 52 6.17 11.55 -1.00
N THR A 53 5.64 11.98 -2.15
CA THR A 53 6.36 12.87 -3.07
C THR A 53 6.58 14.25 -2.47
N GLY A 54 5.59 14.82 -1.79
CA GLY A 54 5.70 16.10 -1.09
C GLY A 54 6.72 16.10 0.04
N ASP A 55 6.89 14.97 0.73
CA ASP A 55 7.82 14.87 1.86
C ASP A 55 9.28 14.63 1.42
N ILE A 56 9.45 14.13 0.19
CA ILE A 56 10.72 13.65 -0.36
C ILE A 56 11.34 14.66 -1.30
N LEU A 57 10.58 15.10 -2.30
CA LEU A 57 11.12 15.82 -3.43
C LEU A 57 11.74 17.18 -3.03
N PRO A 58 11.16 17.96 -2.10
CA PRO A 58 11.80 19.18 -1.62
C PRO A 58 13.17 18.94 -0.99
N LYS A 59 13.32 17.85 -0.23
CA LYS A 59 14.60 17.50 0.44
C LYS A 59 15.66 17.08 -0.59
N ILE A 60 15.25 16.40 -1.66
CA ILE A 60 16.15 16.07 -2.78
C ILE A 60 16.63 17.36 -3.44
N PHE A 61 15.72 18.30 -3.74
CA PHE A 61 16.10 19.55 -4.40
C PHE A 61 17.01 20.43 -3.54
N GLN A 62 16.82 20.43 -2.22
CA GLN A 62 17.73 21.15 -1.30
C GLN A 62 19.16 20.58 -1.28
N ARG A 63 19.39 19.36 -1.79
CA ARG A 63 20.74 18.79 -1.93
C ARG A 63 21.48 19.31 -3.16
N ILE A 64 20.79 19.97 -4.09
CA ILE A 64 21.39 20.55 -5.30
C ILE A 64 22.04 21.89 -4.92
N PRO A 65 23.34 22.11 -5.22
CA PRO A 65 24.02 23.36 -4.90
C PRO A 65 23.30 24.55 -5.57
N GLY A 66 22.94 25.55 -4.75
CA GLY A 66 22.21 26.76 -5.18
C GLY A 66 20.70 26.78 -4.85
N VAL A 67 20.12 25.68 -4.37
CA VAL A 67 18.72 25.65 -3.91
C VAL A 67 18.66 25.93 -2.42
N THR A 68 18.23 27.13 -2.04
CA THR A 68 18.04 27.51 -0.63
C THR A 68 16.64 27.09 -0.14
N SER A 69 16.43 26.95 1.17
CA SER A 69 15.13 26.59 1.77
C SER A 69 13.99 27.57 1.49
N ARG A 70 14.28 28.73 0.89
CA ARG A 70 13.29 29.74 0.43
C ARG A 70 12.90 29.58 -1.04
N SER A 71 13.56 28.71 -1.79
CA SER A 71 13.26 28.47 -3.21
C SER A 71 11.96 27.71 -3.36
N ILE A 72 11.20 28.01 -4.42
CA ILE A 72 9.92 27.34 -4.74
C ILE A 72 10.09 25.82 -4.88
N LEU A 73 11.26 25.35 -5.33
CA LEU A 73 11.62 23.93 -5.42
C LEU A 73 11.73 23.24 -4.04
N ALA A 74 12.00 24.00 -2.98
CA ALA A 74 12.06 23.50 -1.61
C ALA A 74 10.69 23.51 -0.91
N ASP A 75 9.62 23.98 -1.57
CA ASP A 75 8.27 23.98 -1.03
C ASP A 75 7.54 22.64 -1.30
N ARG A 76 6.90 22.12 -0.26
CA ARG A 76 6.15 20.85 -0.29
C ARG A 76 4.95 20.90 -1.22
N HIS A 77 4.18 21.98 -1.21
CA HIS A 77 2.97 22.08 -2.03
C HIS A 77 3.33 22.18 -3.52
N PHE A 78 4.38 22.94 -3.84
CA PHE A 78 4.93 22.99 -5.20
C PHE A 78 5.43 21.61 -5.67
N ALA A 79 6.11 20.85 -4.82
CA ALA A 79 6.56 19.49 -5.13
C ALA A 79 5.40 18.53 -5.42
N ILE A 80 4.33 18.57 -4.62
CA ILE A 80 3.13 17.75 -4.85
C ILE A 80 2.45 18.15 -6.17
N LEU A 81 2.22 19.45 -6.38
CA LEU A 81 1.54 19.95 -7.59
C LEU A 81 2.32 19.65 -8.86
N SER A 82 3.63 19.92 -8.87
CA SER A 82 4.49 19.71 -10.05
C SER A 82 4.58 18.23 -10.43
N THR A 83 4.81 17.33 -9.48
CA THR A 83 4.88 15.89 -9.77
C THR A 83 3.54 15.29 -10.15
N THR A 84 2.45 15.76 -9.54
CA THR A 84 1.10 15.36 -9.93
C THR A 84 0.85 15.67 -11.41
N ILE A 85 1.18 16.89 -11.85
CA ILE A 85 0.92 17.34 -13.23
C ILE A 85 1.86 16.63 -14.23
N VAL A 86 3.15 16.49 -13.88
CA VAL A 86 4.19 16.05 -14.82
C VAL A 86 4.34 14.53 -14.88
N ILE A 87 4.00 13.80 -13.80
CA ILE A 87 4.27 12.36 -13.67
C ILE A 87 2.97 11.59 -13.41
N THR A 88 2.27 11.91 -12.33
CA THR A 88 1.11 11.13 -11.88
C THR A 88 -0.03 11.17 -12.91
N LEU A 89 -0.33 12.36 -13.45
CA LEU A 89 -1.40 12.57 -14.40
C LEU A 89 -1.14 11.86 -15.74
N PRO A 90 0.04 11.96 -16.40
CA PRO A 90 0.32 11.19 -17.62
C PRO A 90 0.25 9.67 -17.43
N ILE A 91 0.73 9.15 -16.30
CA ILE A 91 0.69 7.71 -16.01
C ILE A 91 -0.76 7.26 -15.76
N ALA A 92 -1.55 8.03 -15.03
CA ALA A 92 -2.96 7.72 -14.77
C ALA A 92 -3.83 7.77 -16.03
N LEU A 93 -3.39 8.48 -17.08
CA LEU A 93 -4.05 8.50 -18.40
C LEU A 93 -3.59 7.35 -19.31
N TYR A 94 -2.64 6.53 -18.87
CA TYR A 94 -2.07 5.48 -19.68
C TYR A 94 -3.03 4.29 -19.83
N ARG A 95 -3.57 4.13 -21.04
CA ARG A 95 -4.71 3.23 -21.31
C ARG A 95 -4.38 1.73 -21.33
N ASN A 96 -3.12 1.35 -21.53
CA ASN A 96 -2.71 -0.04 -21.71
C ASN A 96 -1.97 -0.58 -20.48
N MET A 97 -2.71 -1.10 -19.50
CA MET A 97 -2.17 -1.71 -18.28
C MET A 97 -1.17 -2.85 -18.56
N GLN A 98 -1.33 -3.58 -19.67
CA GLN A 98 -0.43 -4.67 -20.07
C GLN A 98 1.01 -4.18 -20.35
N ARG A 99 1.20 -2.95 -20.83
CA ARG A 99 2.54 -2.38 -21.08
C ARG A 99 3.23 -1.95 -19.78
N LEU A 100 2.47 -1.67 -18.73
CA LEU A 100 3.02 -1.44 -17.38
C LEU A 100 3.62 -2.72 -16.78
N GLY A 101 3.29 -3.92 -17.29
CA GLY A 101 3.90 -5.17 -16.85
C GLY A 101 5.44 -5.22 -17.02
N LYS A 102 5.99 -4.50 -18.00
CA LYS A 102 7.46 -4.35 -18.14
C LYS A 102 8.02 -3.36 -17.10
N VAL A 103 7.27 -2.30 -16.82
CA VAL A 103 7.61 -1.30 -15.80
C VAL A 103 7.55 -1.90 -14.40
N SER A 104 6.64 -2.84 -14.13
CA SER A 104 6.58 -3.54 -12.83
C SER A 104 7.80 -4.43 -12.58
N LEU A 105 8.38 -5.02 -13.64
CA LEU A 105 9.65 -5.76 -13.51
C LEU A 105 10.81 -4.81 -13.17
N MET A 106 10.86 -3.64 -13.82
CA MET A 106 11.82 -2.60 -13.47
C MET A 106 11.64 -2.11 -12.02
N SER A 107 10.40 -1.89 -11.58
CA SER A 107 10.09 -1.51 -10.20
C SER A 107 10.56 -2.54 -9.19
N LEU A 108 10.45 -3.84 -9.49
CA LEU A 108 10.95 -4.89 -8.60
C LEU A 108 12.47 -4.80 -8.41
N LEU A 109 13.22 -4.51 -9.48
CA LEU A 109 14.66 -4.29 -9.40
C LEU A 109 15.00 -3.07 -8.54
N PHE A 110 14.29 -1.95 -8.73
CA PHE A 110 14.44 -0.77 -7.88
C PHE A 110 14.15 -1.06 -6.42
N THR A 111 13.09 -1.83 -6.11
CA THR A 111 12.79 -2.26 -4.75
C THR A 111 13.91 -3.12 -4.16
N ILE A 112 14.59 -3.96 -4.95
CA ILE A 112 15.75 -4.71 -4.45
C ILE A 112 16.94 -3.78 -4.19
N ILE A 113 17.20 -2.81 -5.07
CA ILE A 113 18.27 -1.83 -4.89
C ILE A 113 18.06 -0.99 -3.62
N VAL A 114 16.84 -0.48 -3.41
CA VAL A 114 16.48 0.27 -2.21
C VAL A 114 16.69 -0.58 -0.96
N LEU A 115 16.30 -1.86 -0.99
CA LEU A 115 16.52 -2.77 0.13
C LEU A 115 18.01 -2.92 0.47
N LEU A 116 18.87 -3.08 -0.54
CA LEU A 116 20.32 -3.16 -0.34
C LEU A 116 20.89 -1.86 0.25
N ILE A 117 20.39 -0.70 -0.19
CA ILE A 117 20.76 0.59 0.40
C ILE A 117 20.34 0.64 1.87
N VAL A 118 19.12 0.22 2.22
CA VAL A 118 18.67 0.19 3.63
C VAL A 118 19.59 -0.70 4.46
N ILE A 119 19.90 -1.91 4.00
CA ILE A 119 20.78 -2.86 4.70
C ILE A 119 22.18 -2.27 4.94
N THR A 120 22.79 -1.69 3.91
CA THR A 120 24.13 -1.07 4.03
C THR A 120 24.13 0.18 4.91
N ARG A 121 23.01 0.91 4.96
CA ARG A 121 22.85 2.07 5.84
C ARG A 121 22.62 1.68 7.29
N THR A 122 21.98 0.54 7.54
CA THR A 122 21.82 -0.02 8.91
C THR A 122 23.16 -0.20 9.62
N SER A 123 24.20 -0.66 8.90
CA SER A 123 25.52 -0.92 9.52
C SER A 123 26.39 0.32 9.65
N THR A 124 26.07 1.43 8.97
CA THR A 124 26.90 2.64 8.90
C THR A 124 26.32 3.84 9.65
N LEU A 125 25.02 3.84 9.94
CA LEU A 125 24.35 4.91 10.68
C LEU A 125 24.30 4.57 12.18
N THR A 126 24.92 5.40 13.00
CA THR A 126 24.81 5.33 14.47
C THR A 126 23.71 6.27 14.93
N ILE A 127 22.58 5.72 15.38
CA ILE A 127 21.43 6.48 15.88
C ILE A 127 21.39 6.37 17.41
N PRO A 128 21.10 7.47 18.13
CA PRO A 128 21.04 7.45 19.59
C PRO A 128 20.00 6.44 20.09
N HIS A 129 20.38 5.67 21.12
CA HIS A 129 19.52 4.66 21.72
C HIS A 129 18.24 5.29 22.27
N THR A 130 17.10 4.63 22.00
CA THR A 130 15.79 5.01 22.56
C THR A 130 15.38 4.00 23.62
N ASP A 131 14.95 4.48 24.78
CA ASP A 131 14.45 3.62 25.85
C ASP A 131 13.18 2.88 25.42
N GLY A 132 13.12 1.57 25.67
CA GLY A 132 11.97 0.73 25.30
C GLY A 132 11.83 0.44 23.80
N ALA A 133 12.88 0.63 22.99
CA ALA A 133 12.86 0.34 21.56
C ALA A 133 12.61 -1.14 21.20
N TRP A 134 12.91 -2.08 22.11
CA TRP A 134 12.82 -3.52 21.86
C TRP A 134 11.62 -4.21 22.52
N VAL A 135 10.58 -3.46 22.87
CA VAL A 135 9.34 -4.03 23.38
C VAL A 135 8.65 -4.84 22.29
N PHE A 136 8.41 -6.13 22.55
CA PHE A 136 7.88 -7.08 21.57
C PHE A 136 6.48 -6.71 21.05
N ALA A 137 5.58 -6.25 21.93
CA ALA A 137 4.22 -5.90 21.54
C ALA A 137 3.71 -4.70 22.34
N LYS A 138 3.14 -3.73 21.62
CA LYS A 138 2.39 -2.60 22.18
C LYS A 138 0.91 -2.78 21.85
N TRP A 139 0.02 -2.19 22.63
CA TRP A 139 -1.44 -2.30 22.42
C TRP A 139 -1.91 -1.78 21.06
N ASN A 140 -1.23 -0.78 20.50
CA ASN A 140 -1.49 -0.27 19.16
C ASN A 140 -0.95 -1.17 18.04
N ALA A 141 -0.34 -2.33 18.33
CA ALA A 141 0.13 -3.26 17.30
C ALA A 141 -1.01 -3.79 16.40
N ILE A 142 -2.26 -3.75 16.87
CA ILE A 142 -3.43 -4.11 16.05
C ILE A 142 -3.61 -3.20 14.82
N GLN A 143 -3.16 -1.94 14.90
CA GLN A 143 -3.15 -1.00 13.78
C GLN A 143 -2.26 -1.49 12.63
N ALA A 144 -1.16 -2.19 12.95
CA ALA A 144 -0.27 -2.76 11.96
C ALA A 144 -0.96 -3.81 11.07
N VAL A 145 -2.04 -4.46 11.56
CA VAL A 145 -2.82 -5.37 10.73
C VAL A 145 -3.49 -4.62 9.57
N GLY A 146 -3.94 -3.38 9.79
CA GLY A 146 -4.44 -2.51 8.73
C GLY A 146 -3.40 -2.27 7.65
N VAL A 147 -2.22 -1.78 8.05
CA VAL A 147 -1.11 -1.52 7.13
C VAL A 147 -0.68 -2.79 6.38
N MET A 148 -0.59 -3.93 7.07
CA MET A 148 -0.28 -5.22 6.44
C MET A 148 -1.36 -5.67 5.46
N SER A 149 -2.64 -5.47 5.79
CA SER A 149 -3.76 -5.78 4.90
C SER A 149 -3.72 -4.92 3.64
N PHE A 150 -3.35 -3.64 3.77
CA PHE A 150 -3.09 -2.77 2.64
C PHE A 150 -1.94 -3.30 1.77
N VAL A 151 -0.76 -3.55 2.35
CA VAL A 151 0.43 -4.01 1.61
C VAL A 151 0.19 -5.34 0.87
N PHE A 152 -0.56 -6.26 1.46
CA PHE A 152 -0.83 -7.59 0.88
C PHE A 152 -2.14 -7.69 0.09
N MET A 153 -2.84 -6.58 -0.17
CA MET A 153 -4.07 -6.62 -0.99
C MET A 153 -3.74 -6.73 -2.49
N CYS A 154 -4.14 -7.84 -3.11
CA CYS A 154 -4.09 -8.02 -4.56
C CYS A 154 -5.35 -8.68 -5.15
N HIS A 155 -6.39 -8.87 -4.33
CA HIS A 155 -7.61 -9.64 -4.64
C HIS A 155 -8.36 -9.16 -5.88
N HIS A 156 -8.35 -7.86 -6.15
CA HIS A 156 -8.97 -7.27 -7.33
C HIS A 156 -8.34 -7.75 -8.66
N ALA A 157 -7.04 -8.08 -8.64
CA ALA A 157 -6.30 -8.53 -9.82
C ALA A 157 -6.30 -10.06 -9.99
N CYS A 158 -6.70 -10.82 -8.96
CA CYS A 158 -6.63 -12.28 -8.96
C CYS A 158 -7.30 -12.92 -10.19
N PHE A 159 -8.51 -12.49 -10.53
CA PHE A 159 -9.27 -13.03 -11.67
C PHE A 159 -8.57 -12.77 -13.01
N LEU A 160 -7.96 -11.59 -13.17
CA LEU A 160 -7.22 -11.24 -14.38
C LEU A 160 -5.95 -12.10 -14.52
N ILE A 161 -5.20 -12.26 -13.43
CA ILE A 161 -3.97 -13.06 -13.43
C ILE A 161 -4.31 -14.53 -13.65
N TYR A 162 -5.34 -15.05 -12.96
CA TYR A 162 -5.80 -16.43 -13.11
C TYR A 162 -6.25 -16.73 -14.54
N GLY A 163 -7.04 -15.84 -15.16
CA GLY A 163 -7.47 -15.98 -16.55
C GLY A 163 -6.35 -15.81 -17.58
N SER A 164 -5.19 -15.28 -17.18
CA SER A 164 -3.99 -15.16 -18.01
C SER A 164 -3.03 -16.34 -17.88
N LEU A 165 -3.33 -17.31 -17.00
CA LEU A 165 -2.50 -18.51 -16.84
C LEU A 165 -2.71 -19.48 -18.00
N GLU A 166 -1.61 -19.99 -18.54
CA GLU A 166 -1.62 -21.04 -19.57
C GLU A 166 -2.36 -22.30 -19.10
N LYS A 167 -2.25 -22.64 -17.80
CA LYS A 167 -3.01 -23.71 -17.14
C LYS A 167 -3.80 -23.14 -15.96
N GLY A 168 -5.00 -22.63 -16.22
CA GLY A 168 -5.92 -22.09 -15.22
C GLY A 168 -6.61 -23.17 -14.40
N THR A 169 -5.93 -23.71 -13.37
CA THR A 169 -6.53 -24.65 -12.41
C THR A 169 -6.38 -24.12 -10.99
N VAL A 170 -7.29 -24.48 -10.08
CA VAL A 170 -7.19 -24.08 -8.66
C VAL A 170 -5.87 -24.57 -8.03
N LYS A 171 -5.35 -25.73 -8.47
CA LYS A 171 -4.07 -26.28 -7.98
C LYS A 171 -2.87 -25.46 -8.45
N SER A 172 -2.79 -25.12 -9.73
CA SER A 172 -1.72 -24.25 -10.26
C SER A 172 -1.80 -22.85 -9.65
N TRP A 173 -3.00 -22.28 -9.53
CA TRP A 173 -3.24 -21.01 -8.85
C TRP A 173 -2.77 -21.02 -7.39
N SER A 174 -3.10 -22.08 -6.65
CA SER A 174 -2.66 -22.26 -5.27
C SER A 174 -1.14 -22.25 -5.16
N ASN A 175 -0.44 -23.02 -6.00
CA ASN A 175 1.02 -23.07 -5.99
C ASN A 175 1.64 -21.69 -6.29
N ILE A 176 1.18 -21.03 -7.35
CA ILE A 176 1.66 -19.69 -7.76
C ILE A 176 1.43 -18.67 -6.64
N THR A 177 0.24 -18.69 -6.04
CA THR A 177 -0.11 -17.80 -4.93
C THR A 177 0.80 -18.04 -3.73
N HIS A 178 1.03 -19.30 -3.33
CA HIS A 178 1.90 -19.61 -2.19
C HIS A 178 3.34 -19.13 -2.41
N VAL A 179 3.93 -19.45 -3.56
CA VAL A 179 5.30 -19.03 -3.88
C VAL A 179 5.41 -17.50 -3.91
N SER A 180 4.48 -16.82 -4.58
CA SER A 180 4.51 -15.35 -4.70
C SER A 180 4.33 -14.64 -3.35
N MET A 181 3.45 -15.16 -2.49
CA MET A 181 3.21 -14.61 -1.16
C MET A 181 4.40 -14.84 -0.22
N ILE A 182 5.08 -15.99 -0.30
CA ILE A 182 6.28 -16.26 0.51
C ILE A 182 7.42 -15.31 0.11
N ILE A 183 7.66 -15.12 -1.19
CA ILE A 183 8.68 -14.18 -1.67
C ILE A 183 8.37 -12.76 -1.20
N SER A 184 7.11 -12.32 -1.34
CA SER A 184 6.67 -10.98 -0.92
C SER A 184 6.80 -10.78 0.60
N LEU A 185 6.51 -11.82 1.38
CA LEU A 185 6.66 -11.81 2.83
C LEU A 185 8.13 -11.67 3.24
N ILE A 186 9.03 -12.43 2.62
CA ILE A 186 10.47 -12.35 2.90
C ILE A 186 10.98 -10.93 2.64
N ILE A 187 10.66 -10.35 1.48
CA ILE A 187 11.06 -8.98 1.13
C ILE A 187 10.52 -7.97 2.16
N SER A 188 9.23 -8.08 2.50
CA SER A 188 8.59 -7.17 3.45
C SER A 188 9.19 -7.28 4.86
N VAL A 189 9.48 -8.50 5.32
CA VAL A 189 10.13 -8.73 6.62
C VAL A 189 11.53 -8.15 6.64
N GLN A 190 12.30 -8.30 5.56
CA GLN A 190 13.63 -7.68 5.45
C GLN A 190 13.53 -6.15 5.56
N TYR A 191 12.62 -5.52 4.81
CA TYR A 191 12.37 -4.09 4.93
C TYR A 191 12.01 -3.66 6.36
N SER A 192 11.09 -4.37 7.01
CA SER A 192 10.66 -4.05 8.38
C SER A 192 11.79 -4.24 9.39
N VAL A 193 12.57 -5.32 9.29
CA VAL A 193 13.68 -5.59 10.22
C VAL A 193 14.78 -4.55 10.04
N PHE A 194 15.30 -4.37 8.83
CA PHE A 194 16.41 -3.42 8.63
C PHE A 194 15.95 -1.96 8.80
N GLY A 195 14.72 -1.62 8.39
CA GLY A 195 14.13 -0.32 8.64
C GLY A 195 14.01 -0.02 10.13
N TYR A 196 13.45 -0.95 10.92
CA TYR A 196 13.27 -0.75 12.36
C TYR A 196 14.59 -0.80 13.14
N VAL A 197 15.50 -1.72 12.81
CA VAL A 197 16.82 -1.81 13.46
C VAL A 197 17.63 -0.54 13.25
N THR A 198 17.53 0.08 12.06
CA THR A 198 18.24 1.33 11.76
C THR A 198 17.69 2.46 12.60
N PHE A 199 16.37 2.70 12.57
CA PHE A 199 15.80 3.93 13.12
C PHE A 199 15.25 3.80 14.54
N THR A 200 15.02 2.59 15.05
CA THR A 200 14.46 2.30 16.38
C THR A 200 13.27 3.20 16.72
N GLY A 201 13.34 4.00 17.79
CA GLY A 201 12.29 4.94 18.19
C GLY A 201 12.03 6.10 17.23
N TYR A 202 12.90 6.30 16.22
CA TYR A 202 12.82 7.36 15.22
C TYR A 202 12.27 6.88 13.86
N THR A 203 11.76 5.65 13.78
CA THR A 203 11.25 5.07 12.53
C THR A 203 10.03 5.86 12.02
N GLN A 204 10.13 6.36 10.79
CA GLN A 204 9.05 7.08 10.08
C GLN A 204 8.49 6.20 8.95
N GLY A 205 7.26 6.45 8.52
CA GLY A 205 6.52 5.60 7.57
C GLY A 205 7.03 5.58 6.12
N ASN A 206 8.11 6.29 5.78
CA ASN A 206 8.55 6.47 4.38
C ASN A 206 10.07 6.26 4.23
N VAL A 207 10.47 5.28 3.41
CA VAL A 207 11.87 4.80 3.28
C VAL A 207 12.49 5.13 1.91
N ILE A 208 11.72 5.59 0.92
CA ILE A 208 12.09 5.50 -0.50
C ILE A 208 12.16 6.88 -1.16
N SER A 209 13.28 7.56 -1.02
CA SER A 209 13.53 8.88 -1.61
C SER A 209 14.65 8.86 -2.65
N ASN A 210 14.32 8.60 -3.92
CA ASN A 210 14.93 9.19 -5.13
C ASN A 210 14.50 8.49 -6.44
N VAL A 211 14.62 9.23 -7.58
CA VAL A 211 14.94 8.79 -8.97
C VAL A 211 13.85 8.94 -10.07
N PHE A 212 13.88 10.12 -10.74
CA PHE A 212 13.73 10.49 -12.19
C PHE A 212 12.37 10.52 -12.99
N PHE A 213 12.24 11.65 -13.73
CA PHE A 213 11.24 12.21 -14.70
C PHE A 213 11.27 11.55 -16.11
N ALA A 214 10.39 11.78 -17.12
CA ALA A 214 9.03 12.33 -17.35
C ALA A 214 8.64 12.12 -18.85
N GLY A 215 7.34 12.22 -19.22
CA GLY A 215 6.87 12.32 -20.63
C GLY A 215 5.33 12.28 -20.83
N THR A 216 4.78 13.03 -21.81
CA THR A 216 3.37 13.47 -21.96
C THR A 216 2.57 12.87 -23.15
N LEU A 217 1.23 12.70 -23.02
CA LEU A 217 0.11 13.14 -23.92
C LEU A 217 -1.24 12.40 -23.71
N SER A 218 -2.34 13.00 -24.22
CA SER A 218 -3.76 12.99 -23.76
C SER A 218 -4.75 11.92 -24.30
N THR A 219 -5.96 11.83 -23.70
CA THR A 219 -7.28 11.68 -24.41
C THR A 219 -8.47 12.15 -23.52
N LEU A 220 -9.28 13.09 -24.03
CA LEU A 220 -10.20 14.01 -23.33
C LEU A 220 -11.25 13.41 -22.35
N HIS A 221 -11.76 12.20 -22.57
CA HIS A 221 -12.86 11.68 -21.73
C HIS A 221 -12.35 10.92 -20.50
N HIS A 222 -11.31 10.11 -20.68
CA HIS A 222 -10.52 9.56 -19.57
C HIS A 222 -9.85 10.70 -18.80
N PHE A 223 -9.45 11.76 -19.52
CA PHE A 223 -8.86 12.97 -18.95
C PHE A 223 -9.73 13.64 -17.90
N VAL A 224 -11.02 13.83 -18.14
CA VAL A 224 -11.89 14.53 -17.17
C VAL A 224 -12.06 13.71 -15.89
N VAL A 225 -12.25 12.39 -15.98
CA VAL A 225 -12.39 11.52 -14.80
C VAL A 225 -11.08 11.39 -14.05
N THR A 226 -9.96 11.18 -14.77
CA THR A 226 -8.64 11.12 -14.17
C THR A 226 -8.24 12.46 -13.55
N LEU A 227 -8.54 13.59 -14.19
CA LEU A 227 -8.30 14.93 -13.64
C LEU A 227 -9.11 15.17 -12.38
N LEU A 228 -10.38 14.76 -12.35
CA LEU A 228 -11.22 14.88 -11.15
C LEU A 228 -10.63 14.04 -10.01
N VAL A 229 -10.34 12.76 -10.24
CA VAL A 229 -9.76 11.89 -9.21
C VAL A 229 -8.41 12.43 -8.73
N VAL A 230 -7.52 12.80 -9.65
CA VAL A 230 -6.20 13.36 -9.33
C VAL A 230 -6.31 14.70 -8.61
N SER A 231 -7.24 15.57 -8.99
CA SER A 231 -7.46 16.85 -8.30
C SER A 231 -7.95 16.63 -6.87
N VAL A 232 -8.86 15.69 -6.64
CA VAL A 232 -9.36 15.37 -5.29
C VAL A 232 -8.25 14.71 -4.46
N THR A 233 -7.46 13.80 -5.01
CA THR A 233 -6.33 13.22 -4.26
C THR A 233 -5.29 14.27 -3.92
N THR A 234 -4.96 15.18 -4.84
CA THR A 234 -4.05 16.29 -4.57
C THR A 234 -4.59 17.21 -3.49
N VAL A 235 -5.86 17.60 -3.54
CA VAL A 235 -6.49 18.40 -2.48
C VAL A 235 -6.39 17.69 -1.14
N VAL A 236 -6.76 16.40 -1.07
CA VAL A 236 -6.64 15.63 0.18
C VAL A 236 -5.20 15.52 0.66
N SER A 237 -4.21 15.31 -0.23
CA SER A 237 -2.79 15.27 0.15
C SER A 237 -2.23 16.62 0.61
N LEU A 238 -2.81 17.75 0.19
CA LEU A 238 -2.44 19.08 0.70
C LEU A 238 -3.03 19.34 2.09
N PHE A 239 -4.13 18.67 2.44
CA PHE A 239 -4.79 18.79 3.76
C PHE A 239 -4.42 17.66 4.75
N SER A 240 -3.97 16.51 4.25
CA SER A 240 -3.60 15.32 5.03
C SER A 240 -2.12 15.04 4.86
N ASP A 241 -1.35 15.29 5.91
CA ASP A 241 0.11 15.07 5.92
C ASP A 241 0.50 13.70 6.50
N CYS A 242 -0.47 13.00 7.07
CA CYS A 242 -0.25 11.78 7.85
C CYS A 242 -0.29 10.53 6.96
N LEU A 243 0.85 10.18 6.35
CA LEU A 243 0.98 8.96 5.55
C LEU A 243 0.53 7.71 6.33
N GLY A 244 0.96 7.57 7.59
CA GLY A 244 0.62 6.42 8.44
C GLY A 244 -0.89 6.25 8.63
N LEU A 245 -1.61 7.34 8.94
CA LEU A 245 -3.05 7.32 9.15
C LEU A 245 -3.82 6.97 7.85
N VAL A 246 -3.40 7.51 6.71
CA VAL A 246 -4.03 7.21 5.40
C VAL A 246 -3.86 5.72 5.05
N LEU A 247 -2.66 5.17 5.26
CA LEU A 247 -2.38 3.75 5.00
C LEU A 247 -3.15 2.83 5.95
N GLU A 248 -3.21 3.19 7.24
CA GLU A 248 -3.93 2.42 8.25
C GLU A 248 -5.44 2.40 7.99
N LEU A 249 -6.07 3.56 7.80
CA LEU A 249 -7.51 3.66 7.53
C LEU A 249 -7.89 2.95 6.23
N ASN A 250 -7.08 3.07 5.18
CA ASN A 250 -7.34 2.34 3.93
C ASN A 250 -7.19 0.82 4.11
N GLY A 251 -6.21 0.40 4.90
CA GLY A 251 -6.01 -1.00 5.26
C GLY A 251 -7.20 -1.61 6.01
N ILE A 252 -7.78 -0.86 6.94
CA ILE A 252 -8.88 -1.31 7.80
C ILE A 252 -10.23 -1.19 7.08
N LEU A 253 -10.52 -0.07 6.43
CA LEU A 253 -11.83 0.18 5.85
C LEU A 253 -11.99 -0.40 4.44
N SER A 254 -10.93 -0.42 3.63
CA SER A 254 -10.99 -0.91 2.24
C SER A 254 -10.39 -2.31 2.11
N ALA A 255 -9.14 -2.49 2.54
CA ALA A 255 -8.41 -3.74 2.29
C ALA A 255 -8.93 -4.91 3.15
N THR A 256 -9.23 -4.69 4.43
CA THR A 256 -9.67 -5.75 5.34
C THR A 256 -10.97 -6.43 4.85
N PRO A 257 -12.02 -5.71 4.42
CA PRO A 257 -13.17 -6.34 3.78
C PRO A 257 -12.83 -7.08 2.48
N LEU A 258 -12.01 -6.49 1.61
CA LEU A 258 -11.61 -7.08 0.32
C LEU A 258 -10.78 -8.36 0.46
N VAL A 259 -9.98 -8.47 1.53
CA VAL A 259 -9.05 -9.58 1.79
C VAL A 259 -9.70 -10.66 2.65
N PHE A 260 -10.38 -10.29 3.74
CA PHE A 260 -10.81 -11.24 4.77
C PHE A 260 -12.30 -11.53 4.74
N ILE A 261 -13.15 -10.55 4.45
CA ILE A 261 -14.61 -10.69 4.61
C ILE A 261 -15.26 -11.18 3.32
N ILE A 262 -15.08 -10.45 2.21
CA ILE A 262 -15.82 -10.70 0.97
C ILE A 262 -15.43 -12.05 0.33
N PRO A 263 -14.14 -12.43 0.18
CA PRO A 263 -13.78 -13.71 -0.42
C PRO A 263 -14.27 -14.92 0.38
N THR A 264 -14.18 -14.84 1.71
CA THR A 264 -14.58 -15.93 2.61
C THR A 264 -16.10 -16.06 2.67
N ALA A 265 -16.83 -14.94 2.74
CA ALA A 265 -18.29 -14.94 2.72
C ALA A 265 -18.84 -15.47 1.39
N CYS A 266 -18.22 -15.12 0.26
CA CYS A 266 -18.59 -15.69 -1.04
C CYS A 266 -18.36 -17.21 -1.07
N TYR A 267 -17.20 -17.66 -0.60
CA TYR A 267 -16.87 -19.09 -0.55
C TYR A 267 -17.83 -19.88 0.34
N LEU A 268 -18.08 -19.42 1.57
CA LEU A 268 -18.96 -20.10 2.54
C LEU A 268 -20.43 -20.12 2.11
N LYS A 269 -20.86 -19.12 1.33
CA LYS A 269 -22.22 -19.10 0.77
C LYS A 269 -22.38 -20.06 -0.41
N LEU A 270 -21.30 -20.36 -1.13
CA LEU A 270 -21.29 -21.27 -2.28
C LEU A 270 -20.89 -22.71 -1.91
N SER A 271 -20.28 -22.93 -0.75
CA SER A 271 -19.90 -24.27 -0.30
C SER A 271 -21.14 -25.11 0.00
N ALA A 272 -21.16 -26.35 -0.49
CA ALA A 272 -22.24 -27.30 -0.21
C ALA A 272 -22.27 -27.77 1.26
N ASP A 273 -21.10 -27.80 1.91
CA ASP A 273 -20.96 -28.20 3.30
C ASP A 273 -21.46 -27.11 4.26
N HIS A 274 -22.06 -27.52 5.38
CA HIS A 274 -22.43 -26.62 6.47
C HIS A 274 -21.20 -25.87 7.03
N TRP A 275 -21.42 -24.69 7.61
CA TRP A 275 -20.34 -23.83 8.11
C TRP A 275 -19.51 -24.45 9.25
N TYR A 276 -20.07 -25.43 9.97
CA TYR A 276 -19.40 -26.14 11.07
C TYR A 276 -18.55 -27.34 10.62
N HIS A 277 -18.55 -27.67 9.32
CA HIS A 277 -17.71 -28.76 8.80
C HIS A 277 -16.23 -28.35 8.84
N TRP A 278 -15.32 -29.28 9.16
CA TRP A 278 -13.88 -29.01 9.32
C TRP A 278 -13.23 -28.38 8.08
N ASN A 279 -13.75 -28.67 6.89
CA ASN A 279 -13.31 -28.04 5.63
C ASN A 279 -13.60 -26.53 5.56
N ASN A 280 -14.60 -26.06 6.31
CA ASN A 280 -15.04 -24.67 6.36
C ASN A 280 -14.55 -23.92 7.62
N ALA A 281 -13.88 -24.61 8.55
CA ALA A 281 -13.36 -24.01 9.77
C ALA A 281 -12.36 -22.88 9.49
N MET A 282 -11.42 -23.06 8.55
CA MET A 282 -10.43 -22.03 8.20
C MET A 282 -11.07 -20.79 7.53
N PRO A 283 -11.96 -20.92 6.51
CA PRO A 283 -12.74 -19.78 6.01
C PRO A 283 -13.55 -19.05 7.09
N CYS A 284 -14.22 -19.79 7.99
CA CYS A 284 -14.97 -19.21 9.11
C CYS A 284 -14.07 -18.42 10.06
N PHE A 285 -12.89 -18.97 10.41
CA PHE A 285 -11.91 -18.27 11.24
C PHE A 285 -11.46 -16.95 10.60
N ILE A 286 -11.16 -16.95 9.31
CA ILE A 286 -10.71 -15.74 8.61
C ILE A 286 -11.83 -14.69 8.52
N LEU A 287 -13.08 -15.13 8.31
CA LEU A 287 -14.23 -14.23 8.31
C LEU A 287 -14.41 -13.57 9.68
N LEU A 288 -14.36 -14.35 10.76
CA LEU A 288 -14.43 -13.83 12.14
C LEU A 288 -13.29 -12.86 12.44
N LEU A 289 -12.08 -13.20 12.02
CA LEU A 289 -10.91 -12.33 12.16
C LEU A 289 -11.13 -10.98 11.47
N GLY A 290 -11.64 -10.97 10.24
CA GLY A 290 -11.95 -9.73 9.51
C GLY A 290 -13.05 -8.90 10.19
N ILE A 291 -14.11 -9.55 10.67
CA ILE A 291 -15.22 -8.88 11.39
C ILE A 291 -14.75 -8.28 12.72
N LEU A 292 -13.77 -8.89 13.39
CA LEU A 292 -13.22 -8.41 14.65
C LEU A 292 -12.19 -7.28 14.45
N ILE A 293 -11.26 -7.46 13.50
CA ILE A 293 -10.16 -6.52 13.28
C ILE A 293 -10.65 -5.20 12.69
N MET A 294 -11.68 -5.22 11.83
CA MET A 294 -12.20 -4.00 11.21
C MET A 294 -12.69 -2.95 12.24
N PRO A 295 -13.62 -3.26 13.16
CA PRO A 295 -14.08 -2.28 14.16
C PRO A 295 -13.00 -1.95 15.19
N ILE A 296 -12.24 -2.94 15.67
CA ILE A 296 -11.17 -2.67 16.67
C ILE A 296 -10.10 -1.78 16.07
N GLY A 297 -9.63 -2.10 14.86
CA GLY A 297 -8.66 -1.28 14.15
C GLY A 297 -9.18 0.13 13.92
N PHE A 298 -10.43 0.29 13.48
CA PHE A 298 -11.02 1.60 13.25
C PHE A 298 -11.10 2.44 14.53
N ILE A 299 -11.54 1.83 15.63
CA ILE A 299 -11.58 2.49 16.96
C ILE A 299 -10.16 2.90 17.38
N MET A 300 -9.18 2.01 17.22
CA MET A 300 -7.79 2.30 17.59
C MET A 300 -7.19 3.41 16.72
N ALA A 301 -7.46 3.42 15.41
CA ALA A 301 -7.02 4.48 14.50
C ALA A 301 -7.53 5.87 14.90
N ILE A 302 -8.75 5.94 15.45
CA ILE A 302 -9.36 7.20 15.90
C ILE A 302 -8.87 7.60 17.30
N LEU A 303 -8.79 6.65 18.23
CA LEU A 303 -8.43 6.93 19.62
C LEU A 303 -6.92 7.15 19.82
N TYR A 304 -6.10 6.53 18.98
CA TYR A 304 -4.64 6.58 19.05
C TYR A 304 -4.06 6.90 17.66
N PRO A 305 -4.30 8.12 17.15
CA PRO A 305 -3.75 8.53 15.85
C PRO A 305 -2.22 8.55 15.94
N GLN A 306 -1.56 8.05 14.89
CA GLN A 306 -0.11 8.11 14.75
C GLN A 306 0.35 9.58 14.75
N GLU A 307 1.41 9.90 15.51
CA GLU A 307 1.99 11.26 15.50
C GLU A 307 2.64 11.57 14.15
N CYS A 308 2.22 12.67 13.53
CA CYS A 308 2.69 13.05 12.20
C CYS A 308 3.89 13.99 12.31
N SER A 309 5.06 13.54 11.86
CA SER A 309 6.24 14.41 11.78
C SER A 309 6.14 15.30 10.53
N HIS A 310 5.84 16.57 10.72
CA HIS A 310 5.63 17.59 9.68
C HIS A 310 6.90 17.92 8.88
N GLY A 311 7.38 17.01 8.04
CA GLY A 311 8.51 17.26 7.14
C GLY A 311 9.82 17.66 7.83
N LYS A 312 9.87 17.70 9.17
CA LYS A 312 11.02 18.13 9.96
C LYS A 312 12.17 17.15 9.74
N GLU A 313 13.36 17.70 9.51
CA GLU A 313 14.57 16.90 9.55
C GLU A 313 14.76 16.35 10.97
N MET A 314 15.07 15.06 11.06
CA MET A 314 15.29 14.40 12.33
C MET A 314 16.61 14.88 12.91
N THR A 315 16.67 15.08 14.23
CA THR A 315 17.83 15.68 14.93
C THR A 315 19.15 14.93 14.69
N TYR A 316 19.10 13.61 14.46
CA TYR A 316 20.30 12.82 14.12
C TYR A 316 20.90 13.14 12.73
N CYS A 317 20.14 13.75 11.81
CA CYS A 317 20.67 14.22 10.52
C CYS A 317 21.57 15.45 10.69
N LEU A 318 21.32 16.29 11.70
CA LEU A 318 22.08 17.50 11.98
C LEU A 318 23.40 17.23 12.69
N LEU A 319 23.46 16.16 13.50
CA LEU A 319 24.65 15.72 14.24
C LEU A 319 25.86 15.38 13.34
N ASN A 320 25.60 14.96 12.09
CA ASN A 320 26.68 14.67 11.13
C ASN A 320 27.16 15.91 10.36
N SER A 321 26.42 17.02 10.43
CA SER A 321 26.80 18.29 9.79
C SER A 321 27.75 19.11 10.67
N THR A 322 27.61 19.02 12.00
CA THR A 322 28.51 19.69 12.95
C THR A 322 29.94 19.17 12.97
N HIS A 323 30.20 17.98 12.42
CA HIS A 323 31.55 17.43 12.29
C HIS A 323 32.27 17.82 10.99
N LEU A 324 31.58 18.45 10.03
CA LEU A 324 32.15 18.90 8.76
C LEU A 324 32.45 20.41 8.71
N ASP A 325 32.00 21.17 9.72
CA ASP A 325 32.32 22.61 9.86
C ASP A 325 33.49 22.88 10.83
N VAL A 326 34.17 21.84 11.32
CA VAL A 326 35.39 21.94 12.15
C VAL A 326 36.49 21.08 11.54
N SER A 327 36.95 21.46 10.35
CA SER A 327 38.25 21.04 9.80
C SER A 327 38.73 22.05 8.77
#